data_AF-A0A5D2NPM9-F1
#
_entry.id   AF-A0A5D2NPM9-F1
#
_cell.length_a   1.000
_cell.length_b   1.000
_cell.length_c   1.000
_cell.angle_alpha   90.00
_cell.angle_beta   90.00
_cell.angle_gamma   90.00
#
_symmetry.space_group_name_H-M   'P 1'
#
loop_
_entity.id
_entity.type
_entity.pdbx_description
1 polymer ?
#
loop_
_entity_poly.entity_id
_entity_poly.type
_entity_poly.pdbx_seq_one_letter_code
_entity_poly.pdbx_strand_id
1 'polypeptide(L)'
;MERETGRTKQISSKSYRLKFPWVGVVNRSQADINKNVDMIAARRREREYFSTTPEYRHLAHRMGSEHLAKMLSKHLETVIKSRIPGIQSLINKTIAELETESSRLGNPIAADAGGKLYTIMEICRLFDQNFREHLDGVRTGGDKVYNIFDNQLPAALKIILGSSLLKLMEADGYQPHLIAPEQGYRRLIESTLITIRSPAEAAVDATHSILKDLVHKAMSETPKFCLLFFYLLTLSLVFFKVYKSQHVEVGNAAIESLERMRVQSKKATLQLVDMECCYLTVEFF
;
A
#
# COMPACT_ATOMS: atom_id res chain seq x y z
N MET A 1 -18.66 -55.72 51.37
CA MET A 1 -18.80 -54.69 52.42
C MET A 1 -17.70 -53.63 52.40
N GLU A 2 -16.47 -53.83 52.90
CA GLU A 2 -15.48 -52.71 52.97
C GLU A 2 -15.08 -52.10 51.60
N ARG A 3 -14.97 -52.92 50.55
CA ARG A 3 -14.64 -52.46 49.18
C ARG A 3 -15.79 -51.76 48.45
N GLU A 4 -17.02 -51.90 48.92
CA GLU A 4 -18.21 -51.35 48.26
C GLU A 4 -18.58 -49.99 48.88
N THR A 5 -18.47 -49.87 50.21
CA THR A 5 -18.59 -48.62 50.97
C THR A 5 -17.57 -47.54 50.55
N GLY A 6 -16.37 -47.93 50.08
CA GLY A 6 -15.37 -46.98 49.57
C GLY A 6 -15.75 -46.35 48.22
N ARG A 7 -16.38 -47.13 47.33
CA ARG A 7 -16.75 -46.69 45.97
C ARG A 7 -17.94 -45.74 45.98
N THR A 8 -18.91 -45.97 46.86
CA THR A 8 -20.04 -45.05 47.08
C THR A 8 -19.57 -43.67 47.59
N LYS A 9 -18.56 -43.62 48.48
CA LYS A 9 -17.95 -42.36 48.94
C LYS A 9 -17.28 -41.59 47.80
N GLN A 10 -16.54 -42.27 46.93
CA GLN A 10 -15.89 -41.66 45.76
C GLN A 10 -16.90 -41.13 44.74
N ILE A 11 -17.94 -41.90 44.42
CA ILE A 11 -18.99 -41.51 43.47
C ILE A 11 -19.86 -40.37 44.03
N SER A 12 -20.05 -40.31 45.36
CA SER A 12 -20.77 -39.23 46.04
C SER A 12 -20.04 -37.88 46.05
N SER A 13 -18.91 -37.73 45.35
CA SER A 13 -18.06 -36.52 45.28
C SER A 13 -17.45 -36.08 46.62
N LYS A 14 -17.52 -36.90 47.67
CA LYS A 14 -17.00 -36.58 49.01
C LYS A 14 -15.48 -36.71 49.15
N SER A 15 -14.81 -37.40 48.23
CA SER A 15 -13.36 -37.66 48.31
C SER A 15 -12.51 -36.80 47.36
N TYR A 16 -13.00 -36.45 46.16
CA TYR A 16 -12.30 -35.59 45.19
C TYR A 16 -13.31 -34.70 44.44
N ARG A 17 -13.06 -33.39 44.36
CA ARG A 17 -13.90 -32.43 43.61
C ARG A 17 -13.48 -32.39 42.14
N LEU A 18 -14.29 -32.98 41.27
CA LEU A 18 -14.14 -32.89 39.81
C LEU A 18 -15.09 -31.84 39.22
N LYS A 19 -14.72 -31.29 38.05
CA LYS A 19 -15.57 -30.39 37.26
C LYS A 19 -16.85 -31.08 36.77
N PHE A 20 -16.80 -32.40 36.58
CA PHE A 20 -17.93 -33.24 36.20
C PHE A 20 -18.12 -34.39 37.20
N PRO A 21 -19.36 -34.79 37.51
CA PRO A 21 -19.64 -35.85 38.47
C PRO A 21 -19.22 -37.23 37.95
N TRP A 22 -18.93 -38.14 38.86
CA TRP A 22 -18.67 -39.54 38.54
C TRP A 22 -19.95 -40.25 38.08
N VAL A 23 -19.83 -41.08 37.04
CA VAL A 23 -20.91 -41.96 36.56
C VAL A 23 -20.42 -43.40 36.58
N GLY A 24 -21.11 -44.26 37.31
CA GLY A 24 -20.87 -45.70 37.31
C GLY A 24 -21.51 -46.36 36.10
N VAL A 25 -20.80 -47.29 35.47
CA VAL A 25 -21.26 -48.08 34.32
C VAL A 25 -20.99 -49.55 34.60
N VAL A 26 -21.93 -50.43 34.23
CA VAL A 26 -21.77 -51.89 34.33
C VAL A 26 -21.71 -52.47 32.92
N ASN A 27 -20.55 -53.03 32.59
CA ASN A 27 -20.28 -53.61 31.28
C ASN A 27 -20.61 -55.11 31.24
N ARG A 28 -20.66 -55.66 30.02
CA ARG A 28 -20.72 -57.11 29.78
C ARG A 28 -19.45 -57.77 30.33
N SER A 29 -19.63 -58.89 31.04
CA SER A 29 -18.51 -59.74 31.48
C SER A 29 -17.93 -60.55 30.32
N GLN A 30 -16.77 -61.19 30.53
CA GLN A 30 -16.18 -62.06 29.51
C GLN A 30 -17.13 -63.21 29.10
N ALA A 31 -17.90 -63.74 30.04
CA ALA A 31 -18.89 -64.77 29.76
C ALA A 31 -20.07 -64.24 28.92
N ASP A 32 -20.52 -63.00 29.16
CA ASP A 32 -21.56 -62.36 28.36
C ASP A 32 -21.10 -62.07 26.92
N ILE A 33 -19.81 -61.74 26.75
CA ILE A 33 -19.19 -61.53 25.43
C ILE A 33 -19.14 -62.86 24.68
N ASN A 34 -18.65 -63.93 25.32
CA ASN A 34 -18.57 -65.26 24.70
C ASN A 34 -19.96 -65.81 24.30
N LYS A 35 -21.02 -65.39 25.00
CA LYS A 35 -22.42 -65.74 24.71
C LYS A 35 -23.11 -64.76 23.75
N ASN A 36 -22.40 -63.78 23.20
CA ASN A 36 -22.94 -62.75 22.31
C ASN A 36 -24.20 -62.07 22.86
N VAL A 37 -24.22 -61.76 24.17
CA VAL A 37 -25.40 -61.12 24.78
C VAL A 37 -25.65 -59.75 24.13
N ASP A 38 -26.89 -59.56 23.70
CA ASP A 38 -27.34 -58.33 23.06
C ASP A 38 -27.16 -57.09 23.96
N MET A 39 -26.88 -55.95 23.33
CA MET A 39 -26.62 -54.69 24.01
C MET A 39 -27.88 -54.15 24.72
N ILE A 40 -29.07 -54.39 24.18
CA ILE A 40 -30.33 -53.96 24.81
C ILE A 40 -30.55 -54.76 26.09
N ALA A 41 -30.30 -56.08 26.05
CA ALA A 41 -30.36 -56.94 27.22
C ALA A 41 -29.31 -56.55 28.28
N ALA A 42 -28.08 -56.21 27.87
CA ALA A 42 -27.04 -55.73 28.78
C ALA A 42 -27.42 -54.41 29.46
N ARG A 43 -27.98 -53.44 28.72
CA ARG A 43 -28.47 -52.16 29.29
C ARG A 43 -29.64 -52.35 30.24
N ARG A 44 -30.54 -53.30 29.98
CA ARG A 44 -31.63 -53.64 30.90
C ARG A 44 -31.10 -54.17 32.22
N ARG A 45 -30.14 -55.11 32.17
CA ARG A 45 -29.46 -55.64 33.36
C ARG A 45 -28.69 -54.57 34.12
N GLU A 46 -28.04 -53.64 33.44
CA GLU A 46 -27.37 -52.49 34.06
C GLU A 46 -28.37 -51.62 34.84
N ARG A 47 -29.53 -51.30 34.25
CA ARG A 47 -30.58 -50.51 34.91
C ARG A 47 -31.13 -51.22 36.14
N GLU A 48 -31.38 -52.52 36.01
CA GLU A 48 -31.86 -53.36 37.11
C GLU A 48 -30.85 -53.42 38.25
N TYR A 49 -29.56 -53.64 37.95
CA TYR A 49 -28.48 -53.64 38.92
C TYR A 49 -28.47 -52.36 39.77
N PHE A 50 -28.46 -51.18 39.13
CA PHE A 50 -28.47 -49.92 39.87
C PHE A 50 -29.77 -49.67 40.65
N SER A 51 -30.90 -50.22 40.22
CA SER A 51 -32.18 -50.09 40.92
C SER A 51 -32.35 -51.02 42.12
N THR A 52 -31.76 -52.22 42.05
CA THR A 52 -31.95 -53.29 43.03
C THR A 52 -30.85 -53.28 44.10
N THR A 53 -29.62 -52.85 43.77
CA THR A 53 -28.52 -52.78 44.74
C THR A 53 -28.74 -51.66 45.77
N PRO A 54 -28.88 -51.97 47.08
CA PRO A 54 -29.22 -50.98 48.12
C PRO A 54 -28.26 -49.79 48.20
N GLU A 55 -26.98 -50.02 47.95
CA GLU A 55 -25.93 -49.01 48.01
C GLU A 55 -26.01 -47.96 46.89
N TYR A 56 -26.48 -48.35 45.70
CA TYR A 56 -26.56 -47.47 44.53
C TYR A 56 -27.98 -47.03 44.17
N ARG A 57 -29.00 -47.61 44.83
CA ARG A 57 -30.42 -47.33 44.56
C ARG A 57 -30.77 -45.84 44.57
N HIS A 58 -30.23 -45.10 45.54
CA HIS A 58 -30.44 -43.65 45.64
C HIS A 58 -29.74 -42.85 44.52
N LEU A 59 -28.75 -43.44 43.84
CA LEU A 59 -28.00 -42.86 42.74
C LEU A 59 -28.44 -43.36 41.37
N ALA A 60 -29.36 -44.35 41.29
CA ALA A 60 -29.73 -45.03 40.05
C ALA A 60 -30.06 -44.08 38.89
N HIS A 61 -30.70 -42.93 39.17
CA HIS A 61 -31.05 -41.92 38.17
C HIS A 61 -29.84 -41.18 37.54
N ARG A 62 -28.66 -41.24 38.17
CA ARG A 62 -27.39 -40.62 37.71
C ARG A 62 -26.34 -41.63 37.29
N MET A 63 -26.72 -42.91 37.18
CA MET A 63 -25.82 -44.01 36.87
C MET A 63 -26.22 -44.69 35.56
N GLY A 64 -25.30 -45.49 35.03
CA GLY A 64 -25.49 -46.28 33.83
C GLY A 64 -25.04 -45.60 32.55
N SER A 65 -24.83 -46.42 31.53
CA SER A 65 -24.33 -46.02 30.22
C SER A 65 -25.24 -45.02 29.51
N GLU A 66 -26.56 -45.14 29.71
CA GLU A 66 -27.55 -44.22 29.12
C GLU A 66 -27.45 -42.81 29.70
N HIS A 67 -27.29 -42.69 31.02
CA HIS A 67 -27.09 -41.41 31.69
C HIS A 67 -25.76 -40.76 31.28
N LEU A 68 -24.70 -41.57 31.21
CA LEU A 68 -23.39 -41.11 30.73
C LEU A 68 -23.47 -40.56 29.30
N ALA A 69 -24.10 -41.29 28.38
CA ALA A 69 -24.26 -40.84 27.00
C ALA A 69 -25.01 -39.51 26.91
N LYS A 70 -26.14 -39.37 27.62
CA LYS A 70 -26.92 -38.12 27.68
C LYS A 70 -26.09 -36.95 28.23
N MET A 71 -25.32 -37.20 29.29
CA MET A 71 -24.45 -36.18 29.88
C MET A 71 -23.35 -35.74 28.91
N LEU A 72 -22.67 -36.68 28.26
CA LEU A 72 -21.62 -36.40 27.28
C LEU A 72 -22.18 -35.65 26.07
N SER A 73 -23.35 -36.04 25.55
CA SER A 73 -24.02 -35.33 24.45
C SER A 73 -24.35 -33.89 24.82
N LYS A 74 -24.94 -33.65 26.00
CA LYS A 74 -25.24 -32.29 26.49
C LYS A 74 -23.97 -31.46 26.68
N HIS A 75 -22.91 -32.07 27.19
CA HIS A 75 -21.63 -31.39 27.37
C HIS A 75 -21.02 -31.01 26.03
N LEU A 76 -20.98 -31.93 25.07
CA LEU A 76 -20.49 -31.69 23.71
C LEU A 76 -21.29 -30.58 23.02
N GLU A 77 -22.61 -30.61 23.10
CA GLU A 77 -23.48 -29.56 22.55
C GLU A 77 -23.13 -28.19 23.14
N THR A 78 -22.93 -28.11 24.46
CA THR A 78 -22.55 -26.88 25.16
C THR A 78 -21.19 -26.36 24.67
N VAL A 79 -20.21 -27.26 24.54
CA VAL A 79 -18.88 -26.91 24.04
C VAL A 79 -18.96 -26.40 22.61
N ILE A 80 -19.68 -27.09 21.71
CA ILE A 80 -19.87 -26.67 20.32
C ILE A 80 -20.51 -25.28 20.27
N LYS A 81 -21.62 -25.06 20.97
CA LYS A 81 -22.31 -23.76 21.01
C LYS A 81 -21.40 -22.64 21.54
N SER A 82 -20.55 -22.94 22.52
CA SER A 82 -19.59 -21.95 23.05
C SER A 82 -18.47 -21.58 22.06
N ARG A 83 -18.13 -22.47 21.12
CA ARG A 83 -17.06 -22.26 20.14
C ARG A 83 -17.54 -21.61 18.85
N ILE A 84 -18.82 -21.80 18.46
CA ILE A 84 -19.40 -21.25 17.23
C ILE A 84 -19.17 -19.73 17.09
N PRO A 85 -19.45 -18.87 18.10
CA PRO A 85 -19.22 -17.43 17.96
C PRO A 85 -17.77 -17.06 17.68
N GLY A 86 -16.81 -17.77 18.28
CA GLY A 86 -15.39 -17.56 18.02
C GLY A 86 -15.00 -17.93 16.59
N ILE A 87 -15.54 -19.02 16.06
CA ILE A 87 -15.34 -19.43 14.66
C ILE A 87 -15.96 -18.40 13.70
N GLN A 88 -17.17 -17.93 13.97
CA GLN A 88 -17.83 -16.89 13.18
C GLN A 88 -17.01 -15.60 13.16
N SER A 89 -16.50 -15.16 14.33
CA SER A 89 -15.64 -13.98 14.42
C SER A 89 -14.35 -14.15 13.61
N LEU A 90 -13.74 -15.33 13.64
CA LEU A 90 -12.53 -15.62 12.87
C LEU A 90 -12.82 -15.56 11.36
N ILE A 91 -13.89 -16.21 10.90
CA ILE A 91 -14.31 -16.21 9.50
C ILE A 91 -14.57 -14.78 9.02
N ASN A 92 -15.35 -13.99 9.77
CA ASN A 92 -15.66 -12.61 9.39
C ASN A 92 -14.41 -11.74 9.33
N LYS A 93 -13.47 -11.94 10.25
CA LYS A 93 -12.19 -11.23 10.22
C LYS A 93 -11.38 -11.61 8.97
N THR A 94 -11.27 -12.90 8.66
CA THR A 94 -10.56 -13.37 7.47
C THR A 94 -11.24 -12.89 6.18
N ILE A 95 -12.57 -12.84 6.11
CA ILE A 95 -13.29 -12.24 4.98
C ILE A 95 -12.91 -10.77 4.81
N ALA A 96 -12.96 -9.98 5.88
CA ALA A 96 -12.60 -8.56 5.81
C ALA A 96 -11.13 -8.34 5.39
N GLU A 97 -10.21 -9.17 5.89
CA GLU A 97 -8.81 -9.16 5.48
C GLU A 97 -8.66 -9.48 3.98
N LEU A 98 -9.35 -10.52 3.49
CA LEU A 98 -9.34 -10.92 2.08
C LEU A 98 -10.03 -9.90 1.16
N GLU A 99 -11.11 -9.27 1.58
CA GLU A 99 -11.80 -8.21 0.83
C GLU A 99 -10.93 -6.96 0.72
N THR A 100 -10.21 -6.60 1.80
CA THR A 100 -9.23 -5.51 1.79
C THR A 100 -8.09 -5.84 0.85
N GLU A 101 -7.58 -7.07 0.89
CA GLU A 101 -6.54 -7.53 -0.04
C GLU A 101 -7.05 -7.56 -1.49
N SER A 102 -8.27 -8.03 -1.74
CA SER A 102 -8.87 -8.07 -3.08
C SER A 102 -9.11 -6.67 -3.64
N SER A 103 -9.56 -5.73 -2.81
CA SER A 103 -9.69 -4.32 -3.18
C SER A 103 -8.32 -3.71 -3.50
N ARG A 104 -7.31 -4.11 -2.73
CA ARG A 104 -5.90 -3.83 -3.00
C ARG A 104 -5.37 -4.65 -4.18
N LEU A 105 -6.04 -5.62 -4.79
CA LEU A 105 -5.54 -6.25 -6.02
C LEU A 105 -6.21 -5.66 -7.26
N GLY A 106 -7.39 -5.07 -7.09
CA GLY A 106 -8.18 -4.48 -8.15
C GLY A 106 -8.91 -5.53 -8.99
N ASN A 107 -9.50 -5.08 -10.09
CA ASN A 107 -10.28 -5.96 -10.97
C ASN A 107 -9.37 -6.84 -11.84
N PRO A 108 -9.77 -8.09 -12.12
CA PRO A 108 -9.03 -8.95 -13.03
C PRO A 108 -8.97 -8.30 -14.43
N ILE A 109 -7.77 -8.29 -15.02
CA ILE A 109 -7.58 -7.85 -16.41
C ILE A 109 -8.17 -8.93 -17.31
N ALA A 110 -9.08 -8.54 -18.20
CA ALA A 110 -9.61 -9.47 -19.20
C ALA A 110 -8.47 -9.95 -20.12
N ALA A 111 -8.39 -11.27 -20.32
CA ALA A 111 -7.25 -11.91 -20.98
C ALA A 111 -7.16 -11.62 -22.48
N ASP A 112 -8.25 -11.13 -23.08
CA ASP A 112 -8.35 -10.74 -24.48
C ASP A 112 -7.55 -9.46 -24.79
N ALA A 113 -7.25 -9.25 -26.07
CA ALA A 113 -6.47 -8.10 -26.52
C ALA A 113 -7.16 -6.76 -26.22
N GLY A 114 -8.50 -6.73 -26.25
CA GLY A 114 -9.29 -5.52 -25.96
C GLY A 114 -9.20 -5.11 -24.49
N GLY A 115 -9.32 -6.08 -23.58
CA GLY A 115 -9.14 -5.87 -22.14
C GLY A 115 -7.76 -5.31 -21.77
N LYS A 116 -6.70 -5.84 -22.39
CA LYS A 116 -5.33 -5.34 -22.19
C LYS A 116 -5.16 -3.90 -22.67
N LEU A 117 -5.69 -3.57 -23.86
CA LEU A 117 -5.62 -2.21 -24.40
C LEU A 117 -6.37 -1.22 -23.50
N TYR A 118 -7.59 -1.58 -23.06
CA TYR A 118 -8.37 -0.75 -22.14
C TYR A 118 -7.59 -0.48 -20.85
N THR A 119 -6.96 -1.50 -20.28
CA THR A 119 -6.14 -1.38 -19.06
C THR A 119 -4.97 -0.41 -19.26
N ILE A 120 -4.24 -0.51 -20.39
CA ILE A 120 -3.15 0.42 -20.72
C ILE A 120 -3.67 1.86 -20.86
N MET A 121 -4.79 2.05 -21.55
CA MET A 121 -5.39 3.39 -21.71
C MET A 121 -5.82 3.98 -20.36
N GLU A 122 -6.37 3.15 -19.48
CA GLU A 122 -6.78 3.58 -18.14
C GLU A 122 -5.58 3.97 -17.28
N ILE A 123 -4.49 3.21 -17.36
CA ILE A 123 -3.21 3.52 -16.73
C ILE A 123 -2.68 4.87 -17.22
N CYS A 124 -2.63 5.09 -18.54
CA CYS A 124 -2.17 6.36 -19.12
C CYS A 124 -3.03 7.55 -18.67
N ARG A 125 -4.35 7.37 -18.61
CA ARG A 125 -5.28 8.42 -18.13
C ARG A 125 -5.04 8.78 -16.66
N LEU A 126 -4.82 7.78 -15.81
CA LEU A 126 -4.53 8.02 -14.40
C LEU A 126 -3.18 8.72 -14.21
N PHE A 127 -2.15 8.33 -14.97
CA PHE A 127 -0.86 9.02 -14.96
C PHE A 127 -1.01 10.48 -15.42
N ASP A 128 -1.68 10.74 -16.54
CA ASP A 128 -1.93 12.11 -17.05
C ASP A 128 -2.65 12.96 -16.01
N GLN A 129 -3.72 12.43 -15.40
CA GLN A 129 -4.45 13.12 -14.35
C GLN A 129 -3.54 13.44 -13.15
N ASN A 130 -2.82 12.44 -12.62
CA ASN A 130 -1.94 12.64 -11.47
C ASN A 130 -0.82 13.65 -11.76
N PHE A 131 -0.21 13.59 -12.95
CA PHE A 131 0.83 14.53 -13.34
C PHE A 131 0.28 15.95 -13.49
N ARG A 132 -0.91 16.11 -14.08
CA ARG A 132 -1.59 17.40 -14.19
C ARG A 132 -1.90 18.01 -12.83
N GLU A 133 -2.42 17.21 -11.89
CA GLU A 133 -2.71 17.69 -10.52
C GLU A 133 -1.44 18.18 -9.79
N HIS A 134 -0.27 17.58 -10.06
CA HIS A 134 1.01 18.07 -9.54
C HIS A 134 1.46 19.38 -10.19
N LEU A 135 1.24 19.53 -11.50
CA LEU A 135 1.61 20.73 -12.24
C LEU A 135 0.72 21.93 -11.86
N ASP A 136 -0.59 21.71 -11.77
CA ASP A 136 -1.57 22.76 -11.46
C ASP A 136 -1.53 23.20 -9.98
N GLY A 137 -0.71 22.53 -9.14
CA GLY A 137 -0.54 22.87 -7.73
C GLY A 137 -1.65 22.34 -6.81
N VAL A 138 -2.56 21.50 -7.32
CA VAL A 138 -3.52 20.72 -6.49
C VAL A 138 -2.75 19.76 -5.58
N ARG A 139 -1.64 19.20 -6.08
CA ARG A 139 -0.65 18.43 -5.32
C ARG A 139 0.69 19.16 -5.28
N THR A 140 1.51 18.84 -4.30
CA THR A 140 2.80 19.51 -4.08
C THR A 140 3.80 19.25 -5.21
N GLY A 141 4.45 20.29 -5.71
CA GLY A 141 5.62 20.20 -6.59
C GLY A 141 5.60 21.19 -7.76
N GLY A 142 4.43 21.53 -8.31
CA GLY A 142 4.29 22.58 -9.32
C GLY A 142 4.67 23.98 -8.81
N ASP A 143 4.42 24.24 -7.52
CA ASP A 143 4.86 25.44 -6.77
C ASP A 143 6.35 25.73 -6.93
N LYS A 144 7.18 24.68 -7.04
CA LYS A 144 8.63 24.82 -7.22
C LYS A 144 9.01 25.41 -8.57
N VAL A 145 8.19 25.20 -9.61
CA VAL A 145 8.41 25.81 -10.93
C VAL A 145 8.20 27.31 -10.85
N TYR A 146 7.13 27.78 -10.19
CA TYR A 146 6.90 29.20 -9.96
C TYR A 146 8.07 29.85 -9.20
N ASN A 147 8.62 29.17 -8.18
CA ASN A 147 9.77 29.67 -7.44
C ASN A 147 11.03 29.92 -8.31
N ILE A 148 11.22 29.16 -9.40
CA ILE A 148 12.33 29.42 -10.33
C ILE A 148 12.14 30.78 -11.00
N PHE A 149 10.95 31.04 -11.52
CA PHE A 149 10.67 32.23 -12.32
C PHE A 149 10.40 33.48 -11.47
N ASP A 150 9.81 33.33 -10.28
CA ASP A 150 9.46 34.46 -9.41
C ASP A 150 10.64 34.88 -8.53
N ASN A 151 11.53 33.96 -8.15
CA ASN A 151 12.59 34.21 -7.18
C ASN A 151 13.99 33.94 -7.73
N GLN A 152 14.28 32.72 -8.20
CA GLN A 152 15.67 32.34 -8.53
C GLN A 152 16.22 33.11 -9.73
N LEU A 153 15.47 33.15 -10.84
CA LEU A 153 15.88 33.84 -12.05
C LEU A 153 15.98 35.36 -11.83
N PRO A 154 14.98 36.06 -11.25
CA PRO A 154 15.11 37.49 -10.95
C PRO A 154 16.26 37.82 -9.99
N ALA A 155 16.52 36.98 -8.98
CA ALA A 155 17.66 37.16 -8.09
C ALA A 155 19.00 37.04 -8.83
N ALA A 156 19.15 36.03 -9.70
CA ALA A 156 20.35 35.86 -10.52
C ALA A 156 20.57 37.06 -11.46
N LEU A 157 19.51 37.58 -12.08
CA LEU A 157 19.58 38.76 -12.94
C LEU A 157 19.97 40.02 -12.16
N LYS A 158 19.42 40.24 -10.96
CA LYS A 158 19.78 41.38 -10.10
C LYS A 158 21.27 41.39 -9.73
N ILE A 159 21.84 40.22 -9.42
CA ILE A 159 23.28 40.09 -9.09
C ILE A 159 24.14 40.49 -10.29
N ILE A 160 23.79 39.99 -11.49
CA ILE A 160 24.51 40.29 -12.72
C ILE A 160 24.47 41.78 -13.02
N LEU A 161 23.28 42.38 -13.02
CA LEU A 161 23.09 43.82 -13.29
C LEU A 161 23.84 44.69 -12.28
N GLY A 162 23.81 44.34 -10.98
CA GLY A 162 24.56 45.07 -9.95
C GLY A 162 26.08 45.04 -10.18
N SER A 163 26.61 43.90 -10.62
CA SER A 163 28.06 43.77 -10.92
C SER A 163 28.50 44.54 -12.17
N SER A 164 27.63 44.66 -13.18
CA SER A 164 27.91 45.41 -14.40
C SER A 164 27.94 46.92 -14.15
N LEU A 165 27.09 47.44 -13.25
CA LEU A 165 27.09 48.85 -12.86
C LEU A 165 28.39 49.26 -12.15
N LEU A 166 28.96 48.37 -11.33
CA LEU A 166 30.26 48.61 -10.68
C LEU A 166 31.39 48.73 -11.72
N LYS A 167 31.41 47.87 -12.73
CA LYS A 167 32.38 47.95 -13.85
C LYS A 167 32.24 49.25 -14.65
N LEU A 168 31.04 49.82 -14.72
CA LEU A 168 30.78 51.09 -15.39
C LEU A 168 31.37 52.27 -14.59
N MET A 169 31.21 52.26 -13.26
CA MET A 169 31.87 53.23 -12.36
C MET A 169 33.40 53.13 -12.40
N GLU A 170 33.96 51.93 -12.59
CA GLU A 170 35.41 51.73 -12.70
C GLU A 170 35.98 52.13 -14.07
N ALA A 171 35.19 52.01 -15.14
CA ALA A 171 35.59 52.34 -16.51
C ALA A 171 35.58 53.85 -16.81
N ASP A 172 34.72 54.64 -16.14
CA ASP A 172 34.60 56.10 -16.30
C ASP A 172 35.72 56.90 -15.59
N GLY A 173 36.95 56.40 -15.61
CA GLY A 173 38.11 57.04 -14.99
C GLY A 173 38.23 58.54 -15.31
N TYR A 174 37.96 59.40 -14.32
CA TYR A 174 38.39 60.81 -14.13
C TYR A 174 38.61 61.69 -15.38
N GLN A 175 37.75 61.64 -16.41
CA GLN A 175 37.77 62.61 -17.50
C GLN A 175 36.37 63.14 -17.83
N PRO A 176 36.03 64.39 -17.44
CA PRO A 176 34.73 64.98 -17.71
C PRO A 176 34.70 65.48 -19.16
N HIS A 177 34.37 64.59 -20.10
CA HIS A 177 34.01 65.01 -21.46
C HIS A 177 32.48 65.02 -21.56
N LEU A 178 31.93 66.16 -22.01
CA LEU A 178 30.49 66.47 -22.09
C LEU A 178 29.66 65.56 -23.03
N ILE A 179 30.24 64.48 -23.55
CA ILE A 179 29.59 63.54 -24.47
C ILE A 179 29.92 62.12 -24.00
N ALA A 180 28.91 61.41 -23.51
CA ALA A 180 28.98 60.00 -23.14
C ALA A 180 29.50 59.17 -24.34
N PRO A 181 30.53 58.31 -24.18
CA PRO A 181 31.00 57.48 -25.29
C PRO A 181 29.99 56.37 -25.58
N GLU A 182 29.11 56.60 -26.57
CA GLU A 182 28.09 55.66 -27.06
C GLU A 182 28.64 54.22 -27.22
N GLN A 183 29.85 54.11 -27.77
CA GLN A 183 30.51 52.83 -28.02
C GLN A 183 30.89 52.06 -26.74
N GLY A 184 31.16 52.77 -25.64
CA GLY A 184 31.46 52.18 -24.33
C GLY A 184 30.22 51.59 -23.68
N TYR A 185 29.13 52.35 -23.65
CA TYR A 185 27.84 51.88 -23.16
C TYR A 185 27.31 50.71 -23.99
N ARG A 186 27.38 50.79 -25.33
CA ARG A 186 26.99 49.67 -26.22
C ARG A 186 27.75 48.38 -25.89
N ARG A 187 29.08 48.43 -25.79
CA ARG A 187 29.90 47.25 -25.44
C ARG A 187 29.59 46.71 -24.04
N LEU A 188 29.30 47.58 -23.09
CA LEU A 188 28.98 47.17 -21.72
C LEU A 188 27.59 46.53 -21.62
N ILE A 189 26.61 47.06 -22.34
CA ILE A 189 25.28 46.47 -22.45
C ILE A 189 25.36 45.12 -23.15
N GLU A 190 26.05 45.02 -24.29
CA GLU A 190 26.31 43.73 -24.98
C GLU A 190 26.98 42.71 -24.05
N SER A 191 28.04 43.11 -23.34
CA SER A 191 28.73 42.24 -22.37
C SER A 191 27.83 41.80 -21.21
N THR A 192 26.85 42.62 -20.81
CA THR A 192 25.90 42.29 -19.74
C THR A 192 24.76 41.41 -20.24
N LEU A 193 24.30 41.60 -21.47
CA LEU A 193 23.28 40.74 -22.07
C LEU A 193 23.83 39.33 -22.32
N ILE A 194 25.09 39.20 -22.72
CA ILE A 194 25.73 37.88 -22.89
C ILE A 194 25.77 37.10 -21.57
N THR A 195 25.97 37.76 -20.42
CA THR A 195 26.01 37.07 -19.11
C THR A 195 24.64 36.58 -18.66
N ILE A 196 23.52 37.07 -19.23
CA ILE A 196 22.15 36.60 -18.98
C ILE A 196 21.92 35.18 -19.55
N ARG A 197 22.72 34.74 -20.54
CA ARG A 197 22.60 33.37 -21.09
C ARG A 197 22.71 32.30 -20.00
N SER A 198 23.67 32.42 -19.10
CA SER A 198 23.92 31.42 -18.04
C SER A 198 22.74 31.22 -17.08
N PRO A 199 22.18 32.26 -16.43
CA PRO A 199 21.01 32.10 -15.56
C PRO A 199 19.75 31.67 -16.33
N ALA A 200 19.59 32.08 -17.60
CA ALA A 200 18.47 31.65 -18.43
C ALA A 200 18.54 30.15 -18.75
N GLU A 201 19.72 29.62 -19.09
CA GLU A 201 19.94 28.18 -19.24
C GLU A 201 19.71 27.43 -17.91
N ALA A 202 20.21 27.97 -16.81
CA ALA A 202 20.06 27.36 -15.48
C ALA A 202 18.58 27.27 -15.07
N ALA A 203 17.75 28.26 -15.41
CA ALA A 203 16.31 28.22 -15.14
C ALA A 203 15.59 27.12 -15.92
N VAL A 204 15.97 26.90 -17.19
CA VAL A 204 15.46 25.78 -18.00
C VAL A 204 15.86 24.43 -17.40
N ASP A 205 17.12 24.30 -16.99
CA ASP A 205 17.66 23.07 -16.40
C ASP A 205 17.01 22.75 -15.05
N ALA A 206 16.82 23.75 -14.20
CA ALA A 206 16.12 23.60 -12.92
C ALA A 206 14.65 23.20 -13.12
N THR A 207 13.96 23.83 -14.09
CA THR A 207 12.57 23.49 -14.42
C THR A 207 12.46 22.04 -14.88
N HIS A 208 13.37 21.61 -15.77
CA HIS A 208 13.43 20.22 -16.24
C HIS A 208 13.64 19.22 -15.10
N SER A 209 14.53 19.54 -14.15
CA SER A 209 14.77 18.68 -12.99
C SER A 209 13.50 18.50 -12.15
N ILE A 210 12.75 19.58 -11.91
CA ILE A 210 11.49 19.52 -11.17
C ILE A 210 10.44 18.71 -11.95
N LEU A 211 10.31 18.93 -13.26
CA LEU A 211 9.38 18.18 -14.09
C LEU A 211 9.71 16.67 -14.09
N LYS A 212 10.99 16.31 -14.13
CA LYS A 212 11.44 14.92 -13.97
C LYS A 212 11.01 14.35 -12.61
N ASP A 213 11.24 15.08 -11.52
CA ASP A 213 10.81 14.64 -10.18
C ASP A 213 9.29 14.45 -10.09
N LEU A 214 8.53 15.36 -10.72
CA LEU A 214 7.07 15.27 -10.78
C LEU A 214 6.59 14.04 -11.57
N VAL A 215 7.24 13.71 -12.68
CA VAL A 215 6.96 12.46 -13.41
C VAL A 215 7.18 11.25 -12.51
N HIS A 216 8.27 11.20 -11.75
CA HIS A 216 8.54 10.08 -10.84
C HIS A 216 7.50 9.96 -9.73
N LYS A 217 7.09 11.10 -9.15
CA LYS A 217 6.02 11.16 -8.14
C LYS A 217 4.68 10.69 -8.71
N ALA A 218 4.26 11.22 -9.85
CA ALA A 218 3.01 10.84 -10.52
C ALA A 218 2.99 9.35 -10.88
N MET A 219 4.12 8.79 -11.31
CA MET A 219 4.26 7.34 -11.53
C MET A 219 4.09 6.54 -10.24
N SER A 220 4.71 6.99 -9.13
CA SER A 220 4.63 6.30 -7.84
C SER A 220 3.24 6.34 -7.19
N GLU A 221 2.49 7.43 -7.41
CA GLU A 221 1.16 7.63 -6.84
C GLU A 221 0.03 7.00 -7.65
N THR A 222 0.30 6.53 -8.87
CA THR A 222 -0.72 5.89 -9.72
C THR A 222 -1.02 4.48 -9.18
N PRO A 223 -2.15 4.28 -8.46
CA PRO A 223 -2.34 3.15 -7.54
C PRO A 223 -2.51 1.80 -8.25
N LYS A 224 -2.87 1.80 -9.54
CA LYS A 224 -2.99 0.59 -10.37
C LYS A 224 -1.64 -0.05 -10.73
N PHE A 225 -0.52 0.63 -10.49
CA PHE A 225 0.81 0.07 -10.77
C PHE A 225 1.38 -0.78 -9.63
N CYS A 226 1.07 -0.48 -8.37
CA CYS A 226 1.64 -1.23 -7.24
C CYS A 226 0.98 -2.62 -7.05
N LEU A 227 -0.24 -2.80 -7.56
CA LEU A 227 -1.06 -4.00 -7.32
C LEU A 227 -0.85 -5.09 -8.36
N LEU A 228 -0.56 -4.72 -9.61
CA LEU A 228 -0.09 -5.66 -10.62
C LEU A 228 1.27 -6.27 -10.24
N PHE A 229 2.12 -5.49 -9.57
CA PHE A 229 3.47 -5.93 -9.17
C PHE A 229 3.43 -7.13 -8.20
N PHE A 230 2.41 -7.21 -7.34
CA PHE A 230 2.26 -8.30 -6.37
C PHE A 230 1.55 -9.53 -6.97
N TYR A 231 0.52 -9.32 -7.81
CA TYR A 231 -0.21 -10.42 -8.47
C TYR A 231 0.63 -11.15 -9.55
N LEU A 232 1.57 -10.43 -10.19
CA LEU A 232 2.48 -11.00 -11.19
C LEU A 232 3.73 -11.67 -10.62
N LEU A 233 4.01 -11.52 -9.32
CA LEU A 233 5.12 -12.21 -8.67
C LEU A 233 4.76 -13.67 -8.33
N THR A 234 3.47 -13.96 -8.10
CA THR A 234 3.01 -15.28 -7.66
C THR A 234 2.50 -16.18 -8.79
N LEU A 235 2.13 -15.62 -9.95
CA LEU A 235 1.65 -16.38 -11.11
C LEU A 235 2.49 -16.14 -12.37
N SER A 236 3.50 -16.98 -12.58
CA SER A 236 4.21 -17.23 -13.84
C SER A 236 5.20 -16.15 -14.34
N LEU A 237 6.50 -16.54 -14.34
CA LEU A 237 7.71 -15.80 -14.72
C LEU A 237 7.75 -15.14 -16.12
N VAL A 238 6.71 -15.27 -16.95
CA VAL A 238 6.70 -14.78 -18.33
C VAL A 238 6.11 -13.37 -18.46
N PHE A 239 5.08 -13.02 -17.69
CA PHE A 239 4.45 -11.69 -17.77
C PHE A 239 5.21 -10.60 -17.02
N PHE A 240 6.05 -10.97 -16.04
CA PHE A 240 6.94 -10.06 -15.30
C PHE A 240 7.85 -9.24 -16.23
N LYS A 241 8.28 -9.83 -17.36
CA LYS A 241 9.19 -9.16 -18.30
C LYS A 241 8.49 -8.14 -19.19
N VAL A 242 7.21 -8.35 -19.49
CA VAL A 242 6.43 -7.48 -20.40
C VAL A 242 5.89 -6.24 -19.66
N TYR A 243 5.42 -6.37 -18.42
CA TYR A 243 4.81 -5.24 -17.69
C TYR A 243 5.81 -4.39 -16.91
N LYS A 244 6.91 -4.98 -16.40
CA LYS A 244 8.05 -4.19 -15.91
C LYS A 244 8.66 -3.36 -17.04
N SER A 245 8.57 -3.83 -18.29
CA SER A 245 8.91 -3.04 -19.48
C SER A 245 7.96 -1.85 -19.63
N GLN A 246 6.65 -2.01 -19.50
CA GLN A 246 5.68 -0.92 -19.74
C GLN A 246 5.71 0.23 -18.71
N HIS A 247 5.89 -0.06 -17.41
CA HIS A 247 6.09 1.00 -16.40
C HIS A 247 7.36 1.79 -16.67
N VAL A 248 8.43 1.08 -17.03
CA VAL A 248 9.69 1.67 -17.47
C VAL A 248 9.49 2.41 -18.79
N GLU A 249 8.61 1.95 -19.69
CA GLU A 249 8.39 2.53 -21.01
C GLU A 249 7.57 3.82 -20.96
N VAL A 250 6.50 3.91 -20.17
CA VAL A 250 5.75 5.16 -19.96
C VAL A 250 6.64 6.19 -19.26
N GLY A 251 7.36 5.78 -18.21
CA GLY A 251 8.31 6.64 -17.51
C GLY A 251 9.45 7.11 -18.42
N ASN A 252 10.05 6.20 -19.18
CA ASN A 252 11.12 6.51 -20.12
C ASN A 252 10.62 7.41 -21.25
N ALA A 253 9.45 7.15 -21.82
CA ALA A 253 8.86 7.97 -22.87
C ALA A 253 8.57 9.39 -22.36
N ALA A 254 8.05 9.53 -21.14
CA ALA A 254 7.85 10.82 -20.50
C ALA A 254 9.17 11.56 -20.27
N ILE A 255 10.18 10.88 -19.72
CA ILE A 255 11.52 11.44 -19.48
C ILE A 255 12.21 11.85 -20.79
N GLU A 256 12.12 11.02 -21.82
CA GLU A 256 12.67 11.29 -23.15
C GLU A 256 11.96 12.48 -23.81
N SER A 257 10.63 12.57 -23.66
CA SER A 257 9.86 13.72 -24.10
C SER A 257 10.29 15.00 -23.39
N LEU A 258 10.47 14.95 -22.06
CA LEU A 258 10.98 16.09 -21.29
C LEU A 258 12.39 16.49 -21.75
N GLU A 259 13.27 15.54 -22.05
CA GLU A 259 14.62 15.86 -22.53
C GLU A 259 14.60 16.55 -23.90
N ARG A 260 13.73 16.10 -24.81
CA ARG A 260 13.49 16.80 -26.09
C ARG A 260 12.98 18.22 -25.86
N MET A 261 12.01 18.41 -24.96
CA MET A 261 11.46 19.72 -24.61
C MET A 261 12.52 20.64 -23.99
N ARG A 262 13.40 20.10 -23.13
CA ARG A 262 14.52 20.85 -22.54
C ARG A 262 15.45 21.39 -23.62
N VAL A 263 15.87 20.55 -24.57
CA VAL A 263 16.78 20.97 -25.65
C VAL A 263 16.14 22.08 -26.50
N GLN A 264 14.85 21.93 -26.85
CA GLN A 264 14.11 22.95 -27.60
C GLN A 264 13.97 24.26 -26.81
N SER A 265 13.60 24.17 -25.53
CA SER A 265 13.42 25.33 -24.65
C SER A 265 14.72 26.08 -24.43
N LYS A 266 15.84 25.37 -24.25
CA LYS A 266 17.17 25.95 -24.13
C LYS A 266 17.55 26.72 -25.38
N LYS A 267 17.33 26.14 -26.57
CA LYS A 267 17.60 26.81 -27.85
C LYS A 267 16.75 28.08 -28.01
N ALA A 268 15.44 27.99 -27.75
CA ALA A 268 14.53 29.13 -27.87
C ALA A 268 14.90 30.26 -26.88
N THR A 269 15.25 29.91 -25.64
CA THR A 269 15.64 30.88 -24.61
C THR A 269 16.92 31.63 -25.00
N LEU A 270 17.93 30.92 -25.52
CA LEU A 270 19.16 31.55 -25.99
C LEU A 270 18.91 32.45 -27.21
N GLN A 271 18.04 32.04 -28.13
CA GLN A 271 17.63 32.88 -29.26
C GLN A 271 16.95 34.17 -28.81
N LEU A 272 16.12 34.12 -27.76
CA LEU A 272 15.53 35.34 -27.18
C LEU A 272 16.61 36.29 -26.66
N VAL A 273 17.59 35.78 -25.90
CA VAL A 273 18.71 36.60 -25.42
C VAL A 273 19.52 37.20 -26.57
N ASP A 274 19.72 36.45 -27.65
CA ASP A 274 20.46 36.91 -28.83
C ASP A 274 19.71 37.99 -29.62
N MET A 275 18.38 37.89 -29.71
CA MET A 275 17.56 38.93 -30.32
C MET A 275 17.64 40.24 -29.53
N GLU A 276 17.63 40.17 -28.19
CA GLU A 276 17.79 41.36 -27.34
C GLU A 276 19.17 42.01 -27.51
N CYS A 277 20.23 41.21 -27.67
CA CYS A 277 21.58 41.74 -27.98
C CYS A 277 21.62 42.50 -29.32
N CYS A 278 20.87 42.04 -30.33
CA CYS A 278 20.87 42.64 -31.66
C CYS A 278 20.04 43.93 -31.77
N TYR A 279 19.14 44.20 -30.82
CA TYR A 279 18.17 45.30 -30.89
C TYR A 279 18.69 46.64 -30.32
N LEU A 280 19.98 46.77 -30.01
CA LEU A 280 20.59 48.03 -29.53
C LEU A 280 20.69 49.08 -30.65
N THR A 281 19.54 49.68 -30.99
CA THR A 281 19.41 50.74 -31.99
C THR A 281 20.03 52.05 -31.50
N VAL A 282 20.41 52.90 -32.45
CA VAL A 282 21.02 54.22 -32.17
C VAL A 282 20.07 55.13 -31.39
N GLU A 283 18.75 54.92 -31.46
CA GLU A 283 17.74 55.68 -30.69
C GLU A 283 17.76 55.40 -29.18
N PHE A 284 18.49 54.37 -28.73
CA PHE A 284 18.62 54.02 -27.32
C PHE A 284 19.68 54.85 -26.57
N PHE A 285 20.57 55.55 -27.30
CA PHE A 285 21.67 56.35 -26.77
C PHE A 285 21.48 57.84 -27.09
#